data_AF-A0A355EQ41-F1
#
_entry.id   AF-A0A355EQ41-F1
#
_cell.length_a   1.000
_cell.length_b   1.000
_cell.length_c   1.000
_cell.angle_alpha   90.00
_cell.angle_beta   90.00
_cell.angle_gamma   90.00
#
_symmetry.space_group_name_H-M   'P 1'
#
loop_
_entity.id
_entity.type
_entity.pdbx_description
1 polymer ?
#
loop_
_entity_poly.entity_id
_entity_poly.type
_entity_poly.pdbx_seq_one_letter_code
_entity_poly.pdbx_strand_id
1 'polypeptide(L)'
;MKRKVLVVLVLLALAVWFGNPGNTDAATKQKKVVVKNQQATAVTVSINFGADSEVNAQTLGTFCKSSNGKSNCVFDVPANGNKEIPNSAFKYLNMALAFKANVGCGSTKAEVTVNNPKWYDVMDVSLVDGFNEKIQINVTPNGAKTVILGPPKGKSGNQQVFGVFPEGCDVCVERRNPPCGYSKGKSSECKSGTEMQPGVVCQYQDNSNAGTIEVVLVP
;
A
#
# COMPACT_ATOMS: atom_id res chain seq x y z
N MET A 1 -45.78 -29.05 65.78
CA MET A 1 -46.53 -28.64 64.57
C MET A 1 -45.82 -27.46 63.92
N LYS A 2 -45.05 -27.67 62.85
CA LYS A 2 -44.45 -26.57 62.06
C LYS A 2 -44.76 -26.82 60.58
N ARG A 3 -45.45 -25.85 59.99
CA ARG A 3 -45.97 -25.86 58.61
C ARG A 3 -44.83 -25.73 57.60
N LYS A 4 -44.97 -26.49 56.51
CA LYS A 4 -44.18 -26.39 55.27
C LYS A 4 -44.48 -25.06 54.59
N VAL A 5 -43.45 -24.40 54.05
CA VAL A 5 -43.59 -23.39 52.99
C VAL A 5 -42.58 -23.75 51.91
N LEU A 6 -43.11 -24.18 50.76
CA LEU A 6 -42.36 -24.49 49.55
C LEU A 6 -42.38 -23.22 48.69
N VAL A 7 -41.24 -22.56 48.53
CA VAL A 7 -41.09 -21.43 47.60
C VAL A 7 -40.54 -22.00 46.29
N VAL A 8 -41.39 -22.04 45.26
CA VAL A 8 -41.00 -22.39 43.90
C VAL A 8 -40.53 -21.12 43.20
N LEU A 9 -39.21 -20.96 43.04
CA LEU A 9 -38.61 -19.93 42.19
C LEU A 9 -38.64 -20.41 40.74
N VAL A 10 -39.53 -19.82 39.93
CA VAL A 10 -39.52 -19.97 38.47
C VAL A 10 -38.52 -18.96 37.90
N LEU A 11 -37.33 -19.44 37.54
CA LEU A 11 -36.34 -18.67 36.79
C LEU A 11 -36.66 -18.76 35.30
N LEU A 12 -37.26 -17.69 34.75
CA LEU A 12 -37.30 -17.44 33.31
C LEU A 12 -35.92 -16.93 32.87
N ALA A 13 -35.13 -17.82 32.26
CA ALA A 13 -33.94 -17.41 31.54
C ALA A 13 -34.36 -16.89 30.15
N LEU A 14 -34.49 -15.57 30.01
CA LEU A 14 -34.48 -14.91 28.70
C LEU A 14 -33.06 -15.02 28.13
N ALA A 15 -32.85 -15.97 27.23
CA ALA A 15 -31.65 -16.01 26.39
C ALA A 15 -31.74 -14.86 25.38
N VAL A 16 -31.18 -13.71 25.72
CA VAL A 16 -30.90 -12.64 24.77
C VAL A 16 -29.76 -13.12 23.88
N TRP A 17 -30.11 -13.63 22.70
CA TRP A 17 -29.18 -13.85 21.61
C TRP A 17 -28.65 -12.48 21.16
N PHE A 18 -27.48 -12.10 21.66
CA PHE A 18 -26.63 -11.15 20.96
C PHE A 18 -26.15 -11.85 19.69
N GLY A 19 -26.94 -11.73 18.62
CA GLY A 19 -26.41 -11.94 17.29
C GLY A 19 -25.22 -11.01 17.16
N ASN A 20 -24.01 -11.59 17.12
CA ASN A 20 -22.86 -10.88 16.58
C ASN A 20 -23.33 -10.26 15.27
N PRO A 21 -23.18 -8.94 15.04
CA PRO A 21 -23.37 -8.39 13.72
C PRO A 21 -22.39 -9.17 12.84
N GLY A 22 -22.93 -10.12 12.10
CA GLY A 22 -22.17 -10.87 11.12
C GLY A 22 -21.46 -9.84 10.27
N ASN A 23 -20.15 -10.03 10.10
CA ASN A 23 -19.35 -9.35 9.10
C ASN A 23 -20.23 -9.19 7.86
N THR A 24 -20.77 -7.99 7.66
CA THR A 24 -21.39 -7.61 6.41
C THR A 24 -20.27 -7.79 5.41
N ASP A 25 -20.44 -8.72 4.47
CA ASP A 25 -19.49 -9.04 3.41
C ASP A 25 -18.85 -7.74 2.93
N ALA A 26 -17.59 -7.52 3.30
CA ALA A 26 -16.87 -6.33 2.87
C ALA A 26 -16.92 -6.36 1.35
N ALA A 27 -17.57 -5.36 0.75
CA ALA A 27 -17.83 -5.37 -0.68
C ALA A 27 -16.53 -5.61 -1.44
N THR A 28 -16.55 -6.57 -2.36
CA THR A 28 -15.35 -6.99 -3.09
C THR A 28 -14.75 -5.78 -3.81
N LYS A 29 -13.50 -5.49 -3.49
CA LYS A 29 -12.74 -4.41 -4.13
C LYS A 29 -12.28 -4.82 -5.53
N GLN A 30 -12.35 -3.88 -6.47
CA GLN A 30 -12.12 -4.06 -7.89
C GLN A 30 -11.26 -2.91 -8.43
N LYS A 31 -10.05 -2.79 -7.91
CA LYS A 31 -9.07 -1.80 -8.36
C LYS A 31 -8.04 -2.41 -9.29
N LYS A 32 -7.70 -1.62 -10.31
CA LYS A 32 -6.64 -1.90 -11.27
C LYS A 32 -5.39 -1.12 -10.93
N VAL A 33 -4.23 -1.67 -11.26
CA VAL A 33 -2.95 -0.96 -11.16
C VAL A 33 -2.35 -0.78 -12.55
N VAL A 34 -2.04 0.46 -12.90
CA VAL A 34 -1.43 0.85 -14.17
C VAL A 34 -0.08 1.50 -13.90
N VAL A 35 0.97 1.00 -14.53
CA VAL A 35 2.32 1.56 -14.45
C VAL A 35 2.55 2.44 -15.67
N LYS A 36 2.88 3.72 -15.45
CA LYS A 36 3.08 4.72 -16.50
C LYS A 36 4.51 5.23 -16.51
N ASN A 37 5.01 5.48 -17.71
CA ASN A 37 6.32 6.07 -17.93
C ASN A 37 6.16 7.36 -18.74
N GLN A 38 6.42 8.52 -18.12
CA GLN A 38 6.37 9.83 -18.79
C GLN A 38 7.74 10.27 -19.32
N GLN A 39 8.74 9.39 -19.28
CA GLN A 39 10.06 9.65 -19.84
C GLN A 39 10.06 9.43 -21.35
N ALA A 40 10.97 10.12 -22.05
CA ALA A 40 11.15 10.00 -23.49
C ALA A 40 11.76 8.67 -23.95
N THR A 41 12.23 7.83 -23.02
CA THR A 41 12.81 6.51 -23.30
C THR A 41 12.01 5.42 -22.58
N ALA A 42 12.02 4.20 -23.13
CA ALA A 42 11.49 3.05 -22.42
C ALA A 42 12.28 2.83 -21.11
N VAL A 43 11.62 2.27 -20.10
CA VAL A 43 12.20 2.03 -18.78
C VAL A 43 11.91 0.62 -18.30
N THR A 44 12.88 0.02 -17.64
CA THR A 44 12.68 -1.24 -16.92
C THR A 44 12.06 -0.96 -15.56
N VAL A 45 11.10 -1.79 -15.19
CA VAL A 45 10.37 -1.77 -13.92
C VAL A 45 10.62 -3.08 -13.21
N SER A 46 10.96 -3.01 -11.92
CA SER A 46 11.09 -4.17 -11.05
C SER A 46 10.05 -4.12 -9.95
N ILE A 47 9.36 -5.23 -9.74
CA ILE A 47 8.38 -5.43 -8.66
C ILE A 47 8.91 -6.48 -7.69
N ASN A 48 8.75 -6.21 -6.39
CA ASN A 48 8.82 -7.19 -5.32
C ASN A 48 7.43 -7.36 -4.69
N PHE A 49 6.89 -8.57 -4.71
CA PHE A 49 5.59 -8.91 -4.13
C PHE A 49 5.73 -9.28 -2.66
N GLY A 50 4.82 -8.77 -1.84
CA GLY A 50 4.63 -9.23 -0.47
C GLY A 50 4.32 -10.72 -0.42
N ALA A 51 4.74 -11.39 0.65
CA ALA A 51 4.57 -12.84 0.81
C ALA A 51 3.08 -13.27 0.84
N ASP A 52 2.20 -12.35 1.22
CA ASP A 52 0.74 -12.51 1.28
C ASP A 52 0.03 -12.13 -0.03
N SER A 53 0.75 -11.61 -1.03
CA SER A 53 0.16 -11.21 -2.31
C SER A 53 -0.32 -12.43 -3.11
N GLU A 54 -1.58 -12.42 -3.52
CA GLU A 54 -2.16 -13.46 -4.37
C GLU A 54 -1.76 -13.28 -5.85
N VAL A 55 -1.45 -12.05 -6.24
CA VAL A 55 -0.80 -11.72 -7.52
C VAL A 55 0.71 -11.73 -7.31
N ASN A 56 1.43 -12.51 -8.12
CA ASN A 56 2.89 -12.62 -8.05
C ASN A 56 3.47 -13.02 -9.42
N ALA A 57 4.80 -13.17 -9.51
CA ALA A 57 5.48 -13.42 -10.77
C ALA A 57 4.98 -14.70 -11.48
N GLN A 58 4.58 -15.73 -10.74
CA GLN A 58 4.05 -16.98 -11.33
C GLN A 58 2.66 -16.77 -11.92
N THR A 59 1.78 -16.06 -11.21
CA THR A 59 0.41 -15.80 -11.70
C THR A 59 0.40 -14.82 -12.86
N LEU A 60 1.42 -13.97 -12.96
CA LEU A 60 1.57 -13.01 -14.05
C LEU A 60 2.17 -13.62 -15.33
N GLY A 61 2.80 -14.80 -15.23
CA GLY A 61 3.29 -15.55 -16.39
C GLY A 61 4.21 -14.72 -17.30
N THR A 62 3.87 -14.67 -18.58
CA THR A 62 4.67 -13.98 -19.62
C THR A 62 4.68 -12.46 -19.50
N PHE A 63 3.86 -11.88 -18.63
CA PHE A 63 3.96 -10.45 -18.31
C PHE A 63 5.33 -10.12 -17.68
N CYS A 64 5.86 -11.02 -16.86
CA CYS A 64 7.19 -10.90 -16.27
C CYS A 64 8.24 -11.40 -17.25
N LYS A 65 9.03 -10.48 -17.81
CA LYS A 65 10.17 -10.79 -18.70
C LYS A 65 11.24 -11.60 -18.00
N SER A 66 11.48 -11.30 -16.73
CA SER A 66 12.34 -12.11 -15.87
C SER A 66 11.78 -12.15 -14.45
N SER A 67 11.95 -13.28 -13.78
CA SER A 67 11.58 -13.49 -12.39
C SER A 67 12.66 -14.26 -11.66
N ASN A 68 13.03 -13.82 -10.46
CA ASN A 68 13.80 -14.64 -9.52
C ASN A 68 12.85 -15.15 -8.44
N GLY A 69 12.37 -16.38 -8.61
CA GLY A 69 11.33 -16.96 -7.76
C GLY A 69 9.95 -16.29 -7.93
N LYS A 70 9.07 -16.50 -6.95
CA LYS A 70 7.69 -15.99 -7.00
C LYS A 70 7.59 -14.48 -6.73
N SER A 71 8.50 -13.95 -5.94
CA SER A 71 8.39 -12.61 -5.38
C SER A 71 8.87 -11.50 -6.30
N ASN A 72 9.60 -11.80 -7.39
CA ASN A 72 10.22 -10.77 -8.21
C ASN A 72 9.73 -10.84 -9.65
N CYS A 73 9.31 -9.70 -10.20
CA CYS A 73 8.89 -9.58 -11.59
C CYS A 73 9.54 -8.35 -12.22
N VAL A 74 10.12 -8.51 -13.40
CA VAL A 74 10.71 -7.41 -14.17
C VAL A 74 10.02 -7.33 -15.53
N PHE A 75 9.70 -6.11 -15.97
CA PHE A 75 9.13 -5.86 -17.29
C PHE A 75 9.48 -4.44 -17.76
N ASP A 76 9.35 -4.19 -19.05
CA ASP A 76 9.63 -2.87 -19.63
C ASP A 76 8.33 -2.09 -19.86
N VAL A 77 8.34 -0.78 -19.58
CA VAL A 77 7.27 0.17 -19.94
C VAL A 77 7.77 1.07 -21.06
N PRO A 78 7.05 1.18 -22.21
CA PRO A 78 7.48 2.02 -23.33
C PRO A 78 7.65 3.50 -22.96
N ALA A 79 8.43 4.24 -23.76
CA ALA A 79 8.52 5.70 -23.66
C ALA A 79 7.13 6.31 -23.80
N ASN A 80 6.78 7.27 -22.92
CA ASN A 80 5.44 7.89 -22.88
C ASN A 80 4.28 6.87 -22.87
N GLY A 81 4.53 5.66 -22.36
CA GLY A 81 3.64 4.52 -22.41
C GLY A 81 3.12 4.08 -21.05
N ASN A 82 2.33 3.02 -21.06
CA ASN A 82 1.82 2.41 -19.84
C ASN A 82 1.61 0.90 -19.98
N LYS A 83 1.49 0.21 -18.84
CA LYS A 83 1.09 -1.19 -18.73
C LYS A 83 0.19 -1.41 -17.52
N GLU A 84 -0.96 -2.05 -17.71
CA GLU A 84 -1.80 -2.55 -16.63
C GLU A 84 -1.20 -3.85 -16.07
N ILE A 85 -1.08 -3.97 -14.75
CA ILE A 85 -0.69 -5.22 -14.09
C ILE A 85 -1.87 -6.21 -14.22
N PRO A 86 -1.69 -7.38 -14.87
CA PRO A 86 -2.78 -8.34 -15.05
C PRO A 86 -3.38 -8.81 -13.72
N ASN A 87 -4.63 -8.44 -13.46
CA ASN A 87 -5.37 -8.87 -12.27
C ASN A 87 -6.89 -8.86 -12.54
N SER A 88 -7.34 -9.59 -13.56
CA SER A 88 -8.75 -9.60 -14.00
C SER A 88 -9.73 -10.14 -12.96
N ALA A 89 -9.25 -10.94 -12.01
CA ALA A 89 -10.05 -11.46 -10.89
C ALA A 89 -10.01 -10.55 -9.64
N PHE A 90 -9.36 -9.38 -9.73
CA PHE A 90 -9.21 -8.41 -8.64
C PHE A 90 -8.70 -9.03 -7.34
N LYS A 91 -7.74 -9.96 -7.46
CA LYS A 91 -7.12 -10.60 -6.30
C LYS A 91 -6.33 -9.59 -5.49
N TYR A 92 -6.12 -9.93 -4.23
CA TYR A 92 -5.28 -9.14 -3.34
C TYR A 92 -3.86 -9.01 -3.90
N LEU A 93 -3.40 -7.77 -4.06
CA LEU A 93 -2.08 -7.42 -4.57
C LEU A 93 -1.37 -6.58 -3.51
N ASN A 94 -0.22 -7.07 -3.05
CA ASN A 94 0.70 -6.35 -2.17
C ASN A 94 2.07 -6.32 -2.84
N MET A 95 2.56 -5.14 -3.19
CA MET A 95 3.81 -4.99 -3.92
C MET A 95 4.56 -3.70 -3.61
N ALA A 96 5.88 -3.76 -3.76
CA ALA A 96 6.75 -2.61 -3.95
C ALA A 96 7.27 -2.60 -5.39
N LEU A 97 7.32 -1.42 -6.02
CA LEU A 97 7.76 -1.23 -7.40
C LEU A 97 8.84 -0.15 -7.48
N ALA A 98 9.90 -0.40 -8.25
CA ALA A 98 10.93 0.59 -8.58
C ALA A 98 11.13 0.71 -10.10
N PHE A 99 11.49 1.91 -10.57
CA PHE A 99 11.89 2.17 -11.95
C PHE A 99 13.42 2.21 -12.06
N LYS A 100 13.97 1.64 -13.15
CA LYS A 100 15.41 1.63 -13.50
C LYS A 100 16.34 1.08 -12.39
N ALA A 101 15.79 0.34 -11.43
CA ALA A 101 16.50 -0.28 -10.33
C ALA A 101 15.71 -1.50 -9.82
N ASN A 102 16.38 -2.39 -9.10
CA ASN A 102 15.70 -3.39 -8.29
C ASN A 102 15.11 -2.74 -7.04
N VAL A 103 14.03 -3.32 -6.49
CA VAL A 103 13.47 -2.91 -5.21
C VAL A 103 14.50 -3.21 -4.10
N GLY A 104 14.91 -2.18 -3.38
CA GLY A 104 15.86 -2.27 -2.27
C GLY A 104 16.65 -0.98 -2.05
N CYS A 105 17.81 -1.09 -1.38
CA CYS A 105 18.64 0.05 -1.06
C CYS A 105 19.05 0.87 -2.29
N GLY A 106 18.91 2.19 -2.21
CA GLY A 106 19.18 3.15 -3.28
C GLY A 106 18.01 3.39 -4.23
N SER A 107 16.87 2.71 -4.07
CA SER A 107 15.71 2.89 -4.95
C SER A 107 14.57 3.64 -4.28
N THR A 108 13.91 4.52 -5.04
CA THR A 108 12.58 5.05 -4.72
C THR A 108 11.56 3.99 -5.07
N LYS A 109 10.64 3.72 -4.13
CA LYS A 109 9.60 2.70 -4.31
C LYS A 109 8.22 3.33 -4.36
N ALA A 110 7.33 2.76 -5.16
CA ALA A 110 5.89 2.86 -4.93
C ALA A 110 5.45 1.58 -4.19
N GLU A 111 4.90 1.75 -2.99
CA GLU A 111 4.37 0.65 -2.19
C GLU A 111 2.84 0.65 -2.36
N VAL A 112 2.28 -0.45 -2.86
CA VAL A 112 0.88 -0.57 -3.31
C VAL A 112 0.27 -1.86 -2.78
N THR A 113 -0.69 -1.70 -1.88
CA THR A 113 -1.55 -2.76 -1.37
C THR A 113 -2.98 -2.47 -1.80
N VAL A 114 -3.53 -3.27 -2.73
CA VAL A 114 -4.87 -3.06 -3.29
C VAL A 114 -5.72 -4.32 -3.28
N ASN A 115 -7.03 -4.12 -3.32
CA ASN A 115 -8.03 -5.18 -3.20
C ASN A 115 -7.87 -5.97 -1.90
N ASN A 116 -7.52 -5.27 -0.81
CA ASN A 116 -7.38 -5.89 0.50
C ASN A 116 -8.77 -6.33 1.01
N PRO A 117 -8.99 -7.63 1.29
CA PRO A 117 -10.30 -8.15 1.67
C PRO A 117 -10.67 -7.86 3.13
N LYS A 118 -9.71 -7.44 3.96
CA LYS A 118 -9.91 -7.27 5.41
C LYS A 118 -10.06 -5.82 5.84
N TRP A 119 -9.40 -4.90 5.14
CA TRP A 119 -9.31 -3.51 5.56
C TRP A 119 -9.23 -2.55 4.36
N TYR A 120 -8.51 -1.43 4.50
CA TYR A 120 -8.28 -0.43 3.47
C TYR A 120 -7.17 -0.87 2.52
N ASP A 121 -7.19 -0.29 1.33
CA ASP A 121 -6.04 -0.32 0.45
C ASP A 121 -5.05 0.74 0.93
N VAL A 122 -3.77 0.45 0.77
CA VAL A 122 -2.69 1.24 1.36
C VAL A 122 -1.67 1.55 0.29
N MET A 123 -1.33 2.83 0.13
CA MET A 123 -0.33 3.24 -0.84
C MET A 123 0.54 4.39 -0.34
N ASP A 124 1.79 4.39 -0.78
CA ASP A 124 2.74 5.47 -0.55
C ASP A 124 3.91 5.41 -1.55
N VAL A 125 4.63 6.53 -1.63
CA VAL A 125 5.94 6.58 -2.28
C VAL A 125 7.01 6.60 -1.19
N SER A 126 7.93 5.66 -1.24
CA SER A 126 8.85 5.37 -0.15
C SER A 126 10.29 5.63 -0.57
N LEU A 127 10.94 6.56 0.14
CA LEU A 127 12.38 6.81 0.04
C LEU A 127 13.12 6.15 1.20
N VAL A 128 12.45 5.32 2.01
CA VAL A 128 13.02 4.67 3.19
C VAL A 128 14.32 3.95 2.85
N ASP A 129 14.36 3.29 1.69
CA ASP A 129 15.52 2.54 1.21
C ASP A 129 16.50 3.40 0.38
N GLY A 130 16.12 4.62 0.00
CA GLY A 130 16.95 5.55 -0.79
C GLY A 130 16.17 6.28 -1.87
N PHE A 131 16.91 6.94 -2.77
CA PHE A 131 16.33 7.71 -3.86
C PHE A 131 17.07 7.48 -5.18
N ASN A 132 16.32 7.25 -6.27
CA ASN A 132 16.85 7.21 -7.63
C ASN A 132 15.98 7.98 -8.64
N GLU A 133 14.66 7.86 -8.56
CA GLU A 133 13.73 8.39 -9.55
C GLU A 133 12.54 9.07 -8.86
N LYS A 134 11.91 10.02 -9.55
CA LYS A 134 10.68 10.64 -9.06
C LYS A 134 9.47 9.80 -9.45
N ILE A 135 8.81 9.22 -8.45
CA ILE A 135 7.61 8.41 -8.61
C ILE A 135 6.41 9.15 -8.01
N GLN A 136 5.29 9.13 -8.69
CA GLN A 136 4.00 9.63 -8.24
C GLN A 136 2.97 8.49 -8.24
N ILE A 137 2.03 8.49 -7.31
CA ILE A 137 0.86 7.59 -7.35
C ILE A 137 -0.42 8.41 -7.50
N ASN A 138 -1.20 8.12 -8.53
CA ASN A 138 -2.54 8.68 -8.71
C ASN A 138 -3.58 7.64 -8.31
N VAL A 139 -4.43 8.00 -7.36
CA VAL A 139 -5.53 7.14 -6.89
C VAL A 139 -6.83 7.74 -7.40
N THR A 140 -7.50 7.06 -8.31
CA THR A 140 -8.79 7.52 -8.86
C THR A 140 -9.88 6.51 -8.51
N PRO A 141 -10.60 6.70 -7.39
CA PRO A 141 -11.82 5.94 -7.12
C PRO A 141 -12.87 6.19 -8.19
N ASN A 142 -13.71 5.21 -8.47
CA ASN A 142 -14.77 5.36 -9.46
C ASN A 142 -15.75 6.48 -9.05
N GLY A 143 -15.95 7.47 -9.92
CA GLY A 143 -16.83 8.62 -9.66
C GLY A 143 -16.29 9.66 -8.66
N ALA A 144 -15.04 9.56 -8.22
CA ALA A 144 -14.42 10.51 -7.31
C ALA A 144 -13.24 11.27 -7.95
N LYS A 145 -12.78 12.32 -7.27
CA LYS A 145 -11.58 13.05 -7.67
C LYS A 145 -10.32 12.21 -7.41
N THR A 146 -9.34 12.37 -8.29
CA THR A 146 -8.01 11.76 -8.12
C THR A 146 -7.29 12.35 -6.91
N VAL A 147 -6.72 11.47 -6.08
CA VAL A 147 -5.76 11.81 -5.01
C VAL A 147 -4.35 11.53 -5.52
N ILE A 148 -3.42 12.45 -5.29
CA ILE A 148 -2.03 12.37 -5.78
C ILE A 148 -1.08 12.22 -4.60
N LEU A 149 -0.23 11.20 -4.62
CA LEU A 149 0.84 10.95 -3.67
C LEU A 149 2.19 11.23 -4.32
N GLY A 150 3.06 11.97 -3.64
CA GLY A 150 4.31 12.45 -4.23
C GLY A 150 4.08 13.49 -5.34
N PRO A 151 5.01 13.61 -6.31
CA PRO A 151 6.31 12.96 -6.33
C PRO A 151 7.26 13.55 -5.26
N PRO A 152 8.33 12.82 -4.88
CA PRO A 152 9.38 13.40 -4.05
C PRO A 152 10.08 14.57 -4.77
N LYS A 153 10.52 15.57 -3.99
CA LYS A 153 11.29 16.72 -4.52
C LYS A 153 12.70 16.31 -4.96
N GLY A 154 13.25 15.29 -4.32
CA GLY A 154 14.58 14.74 -4.52
C GLY A 154 14.90 13.81 -3.34
N LYS A 155 16.20 13.61 -3.07
CA LYS A 155 16.68 12.82 -1.93
C LYS A 155 16.22 13.39 -0.57
N SER A 156 16.24 14.71 -0.43
CA SER A 156 15.84 15.45 0.78
C SER A 156 14.70 16.43 0.49
N GLY A 157 14.17 17.08 1.54
CA GLY A 157 13.16 18.15 1.40
C GLY A 157 11.72 17.64 1.26
N ASN A 158 11.48 16.37 1.60
CA ASN A 158 10.19 15.70 1.43
C ASN A 158 9.25 15.84 2.64
N GLN A 159 9.60 16.62 3.66
CA GLN A 159 8.86 16.76 4.93
C GLN A 159 7.40 17.18 4.74
N GLN A 160 7.08 17.89 3.65
CA GLN A 160 5.75 18.43 3.38
C GLN A 160 5.03 17.74 2.21
N VAL A 161 5.61 16.68 1.64
CA VAL A 161 5.03 15.99 0.48
C VAL A 161 4.07 14.91 0.94
N PHE A 162 2.78 15.03 0.59
CA PHE A 162 1.76 14.06 0.95
C PHE A 162 1.99 12.69 0.31
N GLY A 163 1.78 11.62 1.08
CA GLY A 163 1.93 10.24 0.60
C GLY A 163 3.39 9.83 0.34
N VAL A 164 4.36 10.54 0.93
CA VAL A 164 5.79 10.22 0.80
C VAL A 164 6.41 9.92 2.16
N PHE A 165 7.03 8.74 2.31
CA PHE A 165 7.99 8.47 3.37
C PHE A 165 9.36 9.07 3.00
N PRO A 166 9.89 10.02 3.79
CA PRO A 166 11.19 10.63 3.51
C PRO A 166 12.36 9.64 3.68
N GLU A 167 13.53 10.05 3.19
CA GLU A 167 14.67 9.15 3.11
C GLU A 167 15.16 8.63 4.47
N GLY A 168 15.22 7.30 4.58
CA GLY A 168 15.58 6.58 5.79
C GLY A 168 14.55 6.66 6.92
N CYS A 169 13.39 7.27 6.73
CA CYS A 169 12.34 7.39 7.75
C CYS A 169 11.37 6.21 7.65
N ASP A 170 11.74 5.06 8.24
CA ASP A 170 10.92 3.84 8.27
C ASP A 170 9.65 3.97 9.12
N VAL A 171 9.56 5.02 9.93
CA VAL A 171 8.33 5.53 10.51
C VAL A 171 8.17 6.97 10.04
N CYS A 172 6.93 7.40 9.78
CA CYS A 172 6.68 8.68 9.11
C CYS A 172 7.40 9.89 9.76
N VAL A 173 7.55 9.87 11.09
CA VAL A 173 8.14 10.97 11.87
C VAL A 173 9.55 10.69 12.42
N GLU A 174 10.13 9.50 12.18
CA GLU A 174 11.44 9.14 12.74
C GLU A 174 12.08 7.93 12.06
N ARG A 175 13.36 7.70 12.38
CA ARG A 175 14.09 6.50 11.98
C ARG A 175 14.10 5.51 13.14
N ARG A 176 13.17 4.57 13.16
CA ARG A 176 13.01 3.62 14.27
C ARG A 176 13.97 2.44 14.11
N ASN A 177 13.91 1.77 12.97
CA ASN A 177 14.76 0.67 12.55
C ASN A 177 15.06 0.83 11.06
N PRO A 178 15.69 1.95 10.68
CA PRO A 178 15.81 2.27 9.27
C PRO A 178 16.73 1.26 8.57
N PRO A 179 16.42 0.88 7.33
CA PRO A 179 17.25 -0.04 6.57
C PRO A 179 18.48 0.68 6.00
N CYS A 180 19.26 -0.03 5.17
CA CYS A 180 20.30 0.56 4.32
C CYS A 180 21.39 1.38 5.04
N GLY A 181 21.63 1.10 6.32
CA GLY A 181 22.70 1.71 7.11
C GLY A 181 22.39 3.11 7.66
N TYR A 182 21.15 3.59 7.56
CA TYR A 182 20.77 4.85 8.19
C TYR A 182 20.82 4.75 9.72
N SER A 183 21.20 5.84 10.39
CA SER A 183 21.22 5.90 11.85
C SER A 183 19.81 6.05 12.43
N LYS A 184 19.53 5.36 13.54
CA LYS A 184 18.29 5.49 14.32
C LYS A 184 18.17 6.89 14.94
N GLY A 185 16.93 7.32 15.17
CA GLY A 185 16.59 8.52 15.92
C GLY A 185 15.77 9.54 15.12
N LYS A 186 15.61 10.73 15.70
CA LYS A 186 14.98 11.86 15.01
C LYS A 186 15.89 12.34 13.88
N SER A 187 15.28 12.66 12.74
CA SER A 187 15.95 13.28 11.60
C SER A 187 15.13 14.48 11.16
N SER A 188 15.81 15.56 10.78
CA SER A 188 15.17 16.73 10.16
C SER A 188 14.50 16.39 8.82
N GLU A 189 14.84 15.25 8.21
CA GLU A 189 14.23 14.78 6.97
C GLU A 189 12.87 14.10 7.18
N CYS A 190 12.60 13.57 8.37
CA CYS A 190 11.31 12.93 8.66
C CYS A 190 10.21 13.97 8.87
N LYS A 191 8.94 13.53 8.80
CA LYS A 191 7.80 14.42 9.05
C LYS A 191 7.80 14.91 10.50
N SER A 192 7.20 16.08 10.73
CA SER A 192 6.88 16.55 12.08
C SER A 192 5.66 15.80 12.65
N GLY A 193 5.36 16.00 13.93
CA GLY A 193 4.20 15.41 14.61
C GLY A 193 4.53 14.10 15.33
N THR A 194 3.54 13.22 15.44
CA THR A 194 3.68 11.89 16.05
C THR A 194 3.44 10.79 15.02
N GLU A 195 3.80 9.55 15.34
CA GLU A 195 3.54 8.41 14.43
C GLU A 195 2.05 8.26 14.09
N MET A 196 1.17 8.44 15.07
CA MET A 196 -0.29 8.35 14.88
C MET A 196 -0.89 9.60 14.26
N GLN A 197 -0.20 10.73 14.32
CA GLN A 197 -0.66 12.01 13.80
C GLN A 197 0.53 12.81 13.23
N PRO A 198 1.06 12.39 12.07
CA PRO A 198 2.13 13.13 11.41
C PRO A 198 1.58 14.45 10.87
N GLY A 199 2.41 15.49 10.84
CA GLY A 199 2.03 16.80 10.31
C GLY A 199 1.61 16.74 8.83
N VAL A 200 2.23 15.81 8.08
CA VAL A 200 1.79 15.41 6.73
C VAL A 200 1.86 13.89 6.65
N VAL A 201 0.75 13.27 6.25
CA VAL A 201 0.62 11.82 6.17
C VAL A 201 1.56 11.23 5.11
N CYS A 202 2.32 10.20 5.48
CA CYS A 202 3.19 9.46 4.56
C CYS A 202 2.46 8.35 3.81
N GLN A 203 1.40 7.79 4.40
CA GLN A 203 0.69 6.63 3.88
C GLN A 203 -0.79 6.94 3.66
N TYR A 204 -1.26 6.79 2.43
CA TYR A 204 -2.67 7.00 2.10
C TYR A 204 -3.47 5.71 2.26
N GLN A 205 -4.70 5.83 2.77
CA GLN A 205 -5.63 4.73 2.94
C GLN A 205 -6.87 4.98 2.07
N ASP A 206 -7.22 4.02 1.24
CA ASP A 206 -8.40 4.08 0.38
C ASP A 206 -9.36 2.93 0.66
N ASN A 207 -10.61 3.27 0.97
CA ASN A 207 -11.68 2.30 1.20
C ASN A 207 -12.71 2.23 0.06
N SER A 208 -12.45 2.87 -1.07
CA SER A 208 -13.34 2.75 -2.23
C SER A 208 -13.38 1.32 -2.76
N ASN A 209 -14.53 0.92 -3.32
CA ASN A 209 -14.71 -0.43 -3.85
C ASN A 209 -14.10 -0.63 -5.25
N ALA A 210 -13.92 0.44 -6.03
CA ALA A 210 -13.45 0.31 -7.41
C ALA A 210 -12.69 1.57 -7.81
N GLY A 211 -11.79 1.43 -8.78
CA GLY A 211 -11.00 2.55 -9.27
C GLY A 211 -9.71 2.12 -9.95
N THR A 212 -8.82 3.09 -10.17
CA THR A 212 -7.51 2.86 -10.79
C THR A 212 -6.42 3.50 -9.95
N ILE A 213 -5.36 2.73 -9.72
CA ILE A 213 -4.10 3.21 -9.14
C ILE A 213 -3.10 3.33 -10.28
N GLU A 214 -2.60 4.53 -10.52
CA GLU A 214 -1.56 4.76 -11.51
C GLU A 214 -0.24 5.05 -10.81
N VAL A 215 0.76 4.20 -11.04
CA VAL A 215 2.14 4.41 -10.57
C VAL A 215 2.93 5.03 -11.70
N VAL A 216 3.35 6.28 -11.54
CA VAL A 216 3.86 7.13 -12.62
C VAL A 216 5.31 7.49 -12.37
N LEU A 217 6.19 7.13 -13.32
CA LEU A 217 7.51 7.73 -13.42
C LEU A 217 7.36 9.10 -14.09
N VAL A 218 7.60 10.17 -13.32
CA VAL A 218 7.50 11.55 -13.81
C VAL A 218 8.84 12.05 -14.38
N PRO A 219 8.86 13.09 -15.23
CA PRO A 219 10.07 13.67 -15.82
C PRO A 219 11.18 14.03 -14.83
#